data_AF-A0A0M8WNZ1-F1
#
_entry.id   AF-A0A0M8WNZ1-F1
#
_cell.length_a   1.000
_cell.length_b   1.000
_cell.length_c   1.000
_cell.angle_alpha   90.00
_cell.angle_beta   90.00
_cell.angle_gamma   90.00
#
_symmetry.space_group_name_H-M   'P 1'
#
loop_
_entity.id
_entity.type
_entity.pdbx_description
1 polymer ?
#
loop_
_entity_poly.entity_id
_entity_poly.type
_entity_poly.pdbx_seq_one_letter_code
_entity_poly.pdbx_strand_id
1 'polypeptide(L)'
;LTHTPALVLGKRLDILAWNPAATALYTDFATLPPARRNYIHLLFTDPAIRALHREWKHDAREAVAALRMEAAADPDDPELARLVGELSLHDTDFRTWWAEHHVSTATYGTKHYHHPLVGDLTLDCDTWTAPDGSGQRLIL
;
A
#
# COMPACT_ATOMS: atom_id res chain seq x y z
N LEU A 1 -15.19 13.41 -5.09
CA LEU A 1 -14.50 12.25 -4.50
C LEU A 1 -14.67 12.23 -2.97
N THR A 2 -15.89 12.35 -2.45
CA THR A 2 -16.17 12.31 -0.99
C THR A 2 -16.68 10.96 -0.52
N HIS A 3 -17.18 10.14 -1.45
CA HIS A 3 -17.81 8.84 -1.16
C HIS A 3 -16.99 7.63 -1.67
N THR A 4 -15.97 7.87 -2.49
CA THR A 4 -15.01 6.86 -2.94
C THR A 4 -13.72 7.07 -2.14
N PRO A 5 -13.21 6.05 -1.42
CA PRO A 5 -11.91 6.12 -0.75
C PRO A 5 -10.82 6.57 -1.73
N ALA A 6 -9.98 7.53 -1.34
CA ALA A 6 -8.89 8.00 -2.20
C ALA A 6 -7.61 8.21 -1.40
N LEU A 7 -6.48 7.72 -1.92
CA LEU A 7 -5.14 7.89 -1.37
C LEU A 7 -4.18 8.43 -2.43
N VAL A 8 -3.34 9.38 -2.06
CA VAL A 8 -2.13 9.71 -2.84
C VAL A 8 -0.96 9.03 -2.16
N LEU A 9 -0.28 8.15 -2.89
CA LEU A 9 0.92 7.46 -2.45
C LEU A 9 2.16 8.04 -3.12
N GLY A 10 3.26 8.13 -2.38
CA GLY A 10 4.59 8.39 -2.95
C GLY A 10 5.23 7.14 -3.56
N LYS A 11 6.40 7.32 -4.17
CA LYS A 11 7.17 6.22 -4.79
C LYS A 11 7.43 5.04 -3.84
N ARG A 12 7.70 5.31 -2.56
CA ARG A 12 7.93 4.29 -1.51
C ARG A 12 6.64 3.82 -0.82
N LEU A 13 5.48 4.19 -1.35
CA LEU A 13 4.14 3.90 -0.82
C LEU A 13 3.80 4.69 0.45
N ASP A 14 4.51 5.80 0.69
CA ASP A 14 4.17 6.77 1.73
C ASP A 14 2.80 7.37 1.45
N ILE A 15 1.96 7.52 2.46
CA ILE A 15 0.62 8.10 2.27
C ILE A 15 0.75 9.62 2.40
N LEU A 16 0.70 10.30 1.25
CA LEU A 16 0.92 11.74 1.12
C LEU A 16 -0.35 12.55 1.33
N ALA A 17 -1.49 12.03 0.88
CA ALA A 17 -2.81 12.63 1.06
C ALA A 17 -3.90 11.56 1.07
N TRP A 18 -5.03 11.86 1.70
CA TRP A 18 -6.20 10.98 1.77
C TRP A 18 -7.48 11.80 1.94
N ASN A 19 -8.62 11.20 1.57
CA ASN A 19 -9.93 11.80 1.82
C ASN A 19 -10.63 11.13 3.03
N PRO A 20 -11.74 11.72 3.53
CA PRO A 20 -12.48 11.14 4.65
C PRO A 20 -13.00 9.71 4.41
N ALA A 21 -13.31 9.35 3.16
CA ALA A 21 -13.73 7.98 2.83
C ALA A 21 -12.59 6.96 3.01
N ALA A 22 -11.34 7.33 2.69
CA ALA A 22 -10.18 6.49 2.98
C ALA A 22 -9.91 6.37 4.48
N THR A 23 -10.13 7.43 5.25
CA THR A 23 -10.09 7.34 6.72
C THR A 23 -11.14 6.39 7.26
N ALA A 24 -12.37 6.45 6.72
CA ALA A 24 -13.45 5.57 7.12
C ALA A 24 -13.21 4.11 6.72
N LEU A 25 -12.50 3.84 5.62
CA LEU A 25 -12.19 2.48 5.18
C LEU A 25 -11.01 1.87 5.96
N TYR A 26 -9.92 2.61 6.13
CA TYR A 26 -8.67 2.08 6.70
C TYR A 26 -8.50 2.48 8.16
N THR A 27 -8.14 3.74 8.39
CA THR A 27 -7.86 4.32 9.70
C THR A 27 -7.62 5.83 9.56
N ASP A 28 -7.61 6.56 10.68
CA ASP A 28 -7.19 7.95 10.68
C ASP A 28 -5.66 8.07 10.58
N PHE A 29 -5.17 8.20 9.35
CA PHE A 29 -3.75 8.40 9.06
C PHE A 29 -3.15 9.65 9.72
N ALA A 30 -3.96 10.64 10.10
CA ALA A 30 -3.48 11.83 10.81
C ALA A 30 -2.92 11.48 12.20
N THR A 31 -3.45 10.42 12.83
CA THR A 31 -3.02 9.94 14.16
C THR A 31 -1.71 9.15 14.12
N LEU A 32 -1.31 8.68 12.94
CA LEU A 32 -0.07 7.94 12.75
C LEU A 32 1.14 8.89 12.71
N PRO A 33 2.26 8.54 13.38
CA PRO A 33 3.51 9.26 13.20
C PRO A 33 3.92 9.28 11.72
N PRO A 34 4.47 10.39 11.19
CA PRO A 34 4.84 10.47 9.77
C PRO A 34 5.70 9.32 9.27
N ALA A 35 6.66 8.85 10.08
CA ALA A 35 7.54 7.73 9.75
C ALA A 35 6.83 6.36 9.62
N ARG A 36 5.62 6.22 10.18
CA ARG A 36 4.78 5.00 10.07
C ARG A 36 3.62 5.18 9.10
N ARG A 37 3.50 6.35 8.48
CA ARG A 37 2.42 6.66 7.53
C ARG A 37 2.79 6.16 6.13
N ASN A 38 2.93 4.85 6.01
CA ASN A 38 3.33 4.17 4.79
C ASN A 38 2.43 2.95 4.57
N TYR A 39 1.84 2.83 3.38
CA TYR A 39 0.79 1.85 3.11
C TYR A 39 1.28 0.40 3.25
N ILE A 40 2.46 0.07 2.70
CA ILE A 40 2.99 -1.29 2.81
C ILE A 40 3.46 -1.59 4.24
N HIS A 41 3.99 -0.60 4.95
CA HIS A 41 4.30 -0.76 6.36
C HIS A 41 3.06 -1.15 7.18
N LEU A 42 1.95 -0.43 7.00
CA LEU A 42 0.68 -0.74 7.66
C LEU A 42 0.15 -2.12 7.25
N LEU A 43 0.22 -2.46 5.96
CA LEU A 43 -0.28 -3.73 5.44
C LEU A 43 0.39 -4.96 6.06
N PHE A 44 1.66 -4.84 6.47
CA PHE A 44 2.43 -5.92 7.08
C PHE A 44 2.50 -5.85 8.62
N THR A 45 2.41 -4.66 9.22
CA THR A 45 2.66 -4.48 10.67
C THR A 45 1.42 -4.14 11.49
N ASP A 46 0.33 -3.66 10.88
CA ASP A 46 -0.92 -3.35 11.57
C ASP A 46 -1.91 -4.53 11.41
N PRO A 47 -2.24 -5.26 12.50
CA PRO A 47 -3.16 -6.39 12.45
C PRO A 47 -4.58 -6.01 11.98
N ALA A 48 -5.05 -4.79 12.27
CA ALA A 48 -6.37 -4.34 11.87
C ALA A 48 -6.42 -4.07 10.36
N ILE A 49 -5.40 -3.41 9.82
CA ILE A 49 -5.27 -3.22 8.37
C ILE A 49 -5.10 -4.58 7.68
N ARG A 50 -4.28 -5.49 8.21
CA ARG A 50 -4.15 -6.83 7.64
C ARG A 50 -5.46 -7.61 7.63
N ALA A 51 -6.23 -7.56 8.72
CA ALA A 51 -7.53 -8.24 8.82
C ALA A 51 -8.62 -7.61 7.95
N LEU A 52 -8.49 -6.32 7.63
CA LEU A 52 -9.41 -5.61 6.74
C LEU A 52 -9.39 -6.22 5.33
N HIS A 53 -8.25 -6.69 4.84
CA HIS A 53 -8.13 -7.28 3.50
C HIS A 53 -8.52 -8.77 3.51
N ARG A 54 -9.62 -9.14 2.83
CA ARG A 54 -10.05 -10.55 2.70
C ARG A 54 -9.03 -11.38 1.94
N GLU A 55 -8.45 -10.79 0.90
CA GLU A 55 -7.43 -11.41 0.05
C GLU A 55 -6.04 -10.83 0.34
N TRP A 56 -5.73 -10.61 1.62
CA TRP A 56 -4.49 -9.94 2.06
C TRP A 56 -3.22 -10.40 1.34
N LYS A 57 -3.05 -11.72 1.11
CA LYS A 57 -1.85 -12.25 0.42
C LYS A 57 -1.72 -11.73 -1.02
N HIS A 58 -2.84 -11.56 -1.72
CA HIS A 58 -2.84 -11.01 -3.07
C HIS A 58 -2.46 -9.52 -3.02
N ASP A 59 -3.17 -8.72 -2.22
CA ASP A 59 -2.93 -7.28 -2.10
C ASP A 59 -1.52 -6.94 -1.61
N ALA A 60 -0.98 -7.73 -0.67
CA ALA A 60 0.35 -7.54 -0.13
C ALA A 60 1.45 -7.90 -1.14
N ARG A 61 1.24 -8.94 -1.96
CA ARG A 61 2.15 -9.27 -3.07
C ARG A 61 2.18 -8.19 -4.14
N GLU A 62 1.02 -7.63 -4.50
CA GLU A 62 0.93 -6.49 -5.42
C GLU A 62 1.70 -5.27 -4.88
N ALA A 63 1.53 -4.95 -3.59
CA ALA A 63 2.28 -3.86 -2.95
C ALA A 63 3.80 -4.11 -2.94
N VAL A 64 4.24 -5.34 -2.65
CA VAL A 64 5.66 -5.76 -2.70
C VAL A 64 6.21 -5.61 -4.13
N ALA A 65 5.45 -6.05 -5.14
CA ALA A 65 5.87 -5.96 -6.53
C ALA A 65 5.96 -4.50 -7.02
N ALA A 66 5.03 -3.64 -6.61
CA ALA A 66 5.11 -2.20 -6.88
C ALA A 66 6.35 -1.57 -6.22
N LEU A 67 6.65 -1.92 -4.97
CA LEU A 67 7.85 -1.44 -4.27
C LEU A 67 9.15 -1.91 -4.94
N ARG A 68 9.15 -3.13 -5.52
CA ARG A 68 10.30 -3.65 -6.26
C ARG A 68 10.55 -2.87 -7.54
N MET A 69 9.50 -2.50 -8.28
CA MET A 69 9.65 -1.71 -9.49
C MET A 69 10.36 -0.39 -9.21
N GLU A 70 10.04 0.24 -8.08
CA GLU A 70 10.69 1.47 -7.61
C GLU A 70 12.14 1.22 -7.20
N ALA A 71 12.44 0.09 -6.56
CA ALA A 71 13.83 -0.29 -6.24
C ALA A 71 14.67 -0.59 -7.49
N ALA A 72 14.06 -1.09 -8.56
CA ALA A 72 14.75 -1.29 -9.83
C ALA A 72 15.00 0.04 -10.56
N ALA A 73 14.10 1.01 -10.42
CA ALA A 73 14.22 2.33 -11.03
C ALA A 73 15.24 3.23 -10.31
N ASP A 74 15.34 3.12 -8.98
CA ASP A 74 16.26 3.89 -8.14
C ASP A 74 16.98 2.97 -7.11
N PRO A 75 17.99 2.19 -7.56
CA PRO A 75 18.65 1.19 -6.71
C PRO A 75 19.41 1.77 -5.51
N ASP A 76 19.73 3.06 -5.55
CA ASP A 76 20.53 3.74 -4.54
C ASP A 76 19.67 4.51 -3.51
N ASP A 77 18.33 4.39 -3.53
CA ASP A 77 17.45 5.04 -2.54
C ASP A 77 17.65 4.44 -1.12
N PRO A 78 18.27 5.16 -0.18
CA PRO A 78 18.59 4.63 1.14
C PRO A 78 17.34 4.43 2.00
N GLU A 79 16.27 5.21 1.80
CA GLU A 79 15.03 5.06 2.55
C GLU A 79 14.24 3.84 2.09
N LEU A 80 14.31 3.52 0.79
CA LEU A 80 13.71 2.31 0.25
C LEU A 80 14.44 1.07 0.77
N ALA A 81 15.78 1.08 0.75
CA ALA A 81 16.58 0.00 1.32
C ALA A 81 16.29 -0.20 2.81
N ARG A 82 16.16 0.88 3.59
CA ARG A 82 15.78 0.84 5.01
C ARG A 82 14.41 0.22 5.22
N LEU A 83 13.40 0.64 4.44
CA LEU A 83 12.03 0.12 4.52
C LEU A 83 11.98 -1.39 4.22
N VAL A 84 12.65 -1.83 3.15
CA VAL A 84 12.75 -3.25 2.77
C VAL A 84 13.44 -4.07 3.86
N GLY A 85 14.54 -3.55 4.42
CA GLY A 85 15.25 -4.20 5.52
C GLY A 85 14.38 -4.35 6.76
N GLU A 86 13.67 -3.30 7.15
CA GLU A 86 12.73 -3.32 8.28
C GLU A 86 11.62 -4.37 8.07
N LEU A 87 10.93 -4.36 6.92
CA LEU A 87 9.81 -5.28 6.67
C LEU A 87 10.27 -6.73 6.55
N SER A 88 11.46 -6.98 5.99
CA SER A 88 12.04 -8.32 5.87
C SER A 88 12.39 -8.96 7.22
N LEU A 89 12.69 -8.13 8.23
CA LEU A 89 12.91 -8.59 9.61
C LEU A 89 11.61 -8.88 10.34
N HIS A 90 10.55 -8.09 10.09
CA HIS A 90 9.29 -8.20 10.81
C HIS A 90 8.34 -9.27 10.27
N ASP A 91 8.33 -9.52 8.96
CA ASP A 91 7.36 -10.42 8.34
C ASP A 91 8.02 -11.42 7.37
N THR A 92 7.73 -12.70 7.57
CA THR A 92 8.30 -13.79 6.77
C THR A 92 7.73 -13.87 5.36
N ASP A 93 6.45 -13.51 5.19
CA ASP A 93 5.80 -13.45 3.88
C ASP A 93 6.43 -12.31 3.06
N PHE A 94 6.64 -11.13 3.66
CA PHE A 94 7.34 -10.02 3.01
C PHE A 94 8.72 -10.45 2.53
N ARG A 95 9.54 -11.03 3.42
CA ARG A 95 10.90 -11.49 3.06
C ARG A 95 10.89 -12.49 1.92
N THR A 96 9.92 -13.40 1.91
CA THR A 96 9.78 -14.42 0.86
C THR A 96 9.40 -13.76 -0.47
N TRP A 97 8.36 -12.94 -0.49
CA TRP A 97 7.88 -12.30 -1.71
C TRP A 97 8.84 -11.24 -2.24
N TRP A 98 9.63 -10.60 -1.37
CA TRP A 98 10.72 -9.71 -1.77
C TRP A 98 11.90 -10.45 -2.41
N ALA A 99 12.07 -11.75 -2.16
CA ALA A 99 13.03 -12.57 -2.90
C ALA A 99 12.45 -13.14 -4.22
N GLU A 100 11.14 -13.38 -4.28
CA GLU A 100 10.44 -13.83 -5.48
C GLU A 100 10.33 -12.67 -6.50
N HIS A 101 11.04 -12.70 -7.63
CA HIS A 101 11.07 -11.65 -8.67
C HIS A 101 9.74 -11.46 -9.44
N HIS A 102 8.63 -11.28 -8.73
CA HIS A 102 7.34 -10.90 -9.28
C HIS A 102 7.30 -9.40 -9.62
N VAL A 103 6.65 -9.08 -10.74
CA VAL A 103 6.42 -7.70 -11.20
C VAL A 103 4.92 -7.49 -11.29
N SER A 104 4.45 -6.38 -10.73
CA SER A 104 3.05 -5.95 -10.87
C SER A 104 2.96 -4.89 -11.95
N THR A 105 1.98 -5.05 -12.83
CA THR A 105 1.58 -4.05 -13.83
C THR A 105 0.10 -3.70 -13.71
N ALA A 106 -0.55 -4.09 -12.61
CA ALA A 106 -1.98 -3.89 -12.44
C ALA A 106 -2.27 -2.42 -12.14
N THR A 107 -2.89 -1.72 -13.09
CA THR A 107 -3.37 -0.34 -12.92
C THR A 107 -4.82 -0.27 -12.47
N TYR A 108 -5.54 -1.39 -12.52
CA TYR A 108 -6.90 -1.54 -12.01
C TYR A 108 -7.07 -2.93 -11.41
N GLY A 109 -8.06 -3.09 -10.53
CA GLY A 109 -8.42 -4.37 -9.94
C GLY A 109 -9.65 -4.26 -9.06
N THR A 110 -10.02 -5.35 -8.40
CA THR A 110 -11.10 -5.36 -7.43
C THR A 110 -10.53 -5.80 -6.09
N LYS A 111 -10.77 -5.00 -5.04
CA LYS A 111 -10.34 -5.30 -3.67
C LYS A 111 -11.52 -5.77 -2.83
N HIS A 112 -11.29 -6.83 -2.09
CA HIS A 112 -12.25 -7.41 -1.17
C HIS A 112 -11.85 -7.10 0.27
N TYR A 113 -12.72 -6.40 0.98
CA TYR A 113 -12.51 -5.99 2.37
C TYR A 113 -13.55 -6.61 3.31
N HIS A 114 -13.17 -6.76 4.58
CA HIS A 114 -14.06 -7.06 5.69
C HIS A 114 -13.99 -5.93 6.71
N HIS A 115 -14.86 -4.94 6.56
CA HIS A 115 -14.86 -3.74 7.40
C HIS A 115 -15.62 -3.99 8.71
N PRO A 116 -15.04 -3.66 9.89
CA PRO A 116 -15.61 -4.02 11.19
C PRO A 116 -17.00 -3.43 11.45
N LEU A 117 -17.34 -2.29 10.82
CA LEU A 117 -18.63 -1.62 11.02
C LEU A 117 -19.71 -1.99 9.99
N VAL A 118 -19.32 -2.36 8.77
CA VAL A 118 -20.27 -2.53 7.65
C VAL A 118 -20.17 -3.88 6.96
N GLY A 119 -19.28 -4.76 7.41
CA GLY A 119 -19.10 -6.10 6.87
C GLY A 119 -18.31 -6.12 5.56
N ASP A 120 -18.67 -7.03 4.67
CA ASP A 120 -17.95 -7.27 3.43
C ASP A 120 -18.16 -6.12 2.43
N LEU A 121 -17.05 -5.61 1.88
CA LEU A 121 -17.05 -4.59 0.83
C LEU A 121 -16.25 -5.09 -0.37
N THR A 122 -16.81 -4.91 -1.57
CA THR A 122 -16.12 -5.12 -2.84
C THR A 122 -15.97 -3.77 -3.51
N LEU A 123 -14.73 -3.34 -3.70
CA LEU A 123 -14.41 -2.04 -4.28
C LEU A 123 -13.57 -2.24 -5.54
N ASP A 124 -14.00 -1.65 -6.65
CA ASP A 124 -13.12 -1.47 -7.80
C ASP A 124 -12.05 -0.45 -7.42
N CYS A 125 -10.81 -0.76 -7.79
CA CYS A 125 -9.64 0.00 -7.42
C CYS A 125 -8.87 0.41 -8.68
N ASP A 126 -8.66 1.71 -8.85
CA ASP A 126 -7.90 2.27 -9.96
C ASP A 126 -6.64 2.95 -9.43
N THR A 127 -5.51 2.70 -10.07
CA THR A 127 -4.22 3.31 -9.75
C THR A 127 -3.73 4.18 -10.91
N TRP A 128 -3.56 5.46 -10.64
CA TRP A 128 -3.15 6.47 -11.62
C TRP A 128 -1.79 7.03 -11.23
N THR A 129 -0.76 6.79 -12.04
CA THR A 129 0.60 7.29 -11.80
C THR A 129 0.76 8.71 -12.35
N ALA A 130 1.41 9.58 -11.58
CA ALA A 130 1.74 10.93 -12.00
C ALA A 130 2.77 10.92 -13.15
N PRO A 131 2.58 11.73 -14.21
CA PRO A 131 3.48 11.75 -15.37
C PRO A 131 4.75 12.59 -15.14
N ASP A 132 4.87 13.28 -14.00
CA ASP A 132 5.94 14.23 -13.70
C ASP A 132 7.24 13.58 -13.21
N GLY A 133 7.30 12.25 -13.18
CA GLY A 133 8.47 11.50 -12.71
C GLY A 133 8.62 11.48 -11.18
N SER A 134 7.64 11.97 -10.42
CA SER A 134 7.67 11.94 -8.95
C SER A 134 7.49 10.53 -8.36
N GLY A 135 7.02 9.58 -9.17
CA GLY A 135 6.59 8.25 -8.71
C GLY A 135 5.35 8.30 -7.82
N GLN A 136 4.65 9.44 -7.74
CA GLN A 136 3.39 9.53 -7.04
C GLN A 136 2.28 8.80 -7.80
N ARG A 137 1.33 8.27 -7.04
CA ARG A 137 0.14 7.65 -7.61
C ARG A 137 -1.10 7.93 -6.79
N LEU A 138 -2.21 8.10 -7.49
CA LEU A 138 -3.54 8.19 -6.91
C LEU A 138 -4.19 6.80 -6.94
N ILE A 139 -4.69 6.34 -5.80
CA ILE A 139 -5.53 5.15 -5.68
C ILE A 139 -6.95 5.62 -5.40
N LEU A 140 -7.90 5.15 -6.21
CA LEU A 140 -9.35 5.31 -6.05
C LEU A 140 -10.01 3.96 -5.77
#